data_AF-A0A959YWS9-F1
#
_entry.id   AF-A0A959YWS9-F1
#
_cell.length_a   1.000
_cell.length_b   1.000
_cell.length_c   1.000
_cell.angle_alpha   90.00
_cell.angle_beta   90.00
_cell.angle_gamma   90.00
#
_symmetry.space_group_name_H-M   'P 1'
#
loop_
_entity.id
_entity.type
_entity.pdbx_description
1 polymer ?
#
loop_
_entity_poly.entity_id
_entity_poly.type
_entity_poly.pdbx_seq_one_letter_code
_entity_poly.pdbx_strand_id
1 'polypeptide(L)'
;MFRALLLPALLACTLAHAQPDTLRVLFLGNSYTAANNLPAQVAGLAASAGLVLVHQAVTPGGHTLDGHSTNPTSLGLIMQGGWDYVVLQEQSQLPTIPYYQVNSMYPGARRLQDSIHLYDPCANVLFYLTWGRRFGGMQCDGGNVHCSPDFTDFGHMQDSLTAAYLGIANELHAQVAPVGEAWRHALQDTTLVLHTADNSHPNVAGTYLAACTFHTALWDESPVGLGYDPGLPVAQRAALQASADAVVFDPDAEWGLELDRPVAGFSYVVNGGTVEVTDTSLAPATSTYTWDFGDGGTANGPTATHTYAGTGTYTVSLVVSACGRMDTVMQEVAITTLGLAEREGLSEMLPAVVITDVLPVEAQEAVRAELLTVEGRVVASTRLRPGRNTWSMGSGLPAALYTLRTLTATGAVERWQRVVKER
;
A
#
# COMPACT_ATOMS: atom_id res chain seq x y z
N MET A 1 55.23 -26.18 19.38
CA MET A 1 54.61 -24.92 18.94
C MET A 1 54.22 -25.05 17.48
N PHE A 2 52.96 -25.36 17.18
CA PHE A 2 52.37 -25.19 15.85
C PHE A 2 50.95 -24.67 16.09
N ARG A 3 50.75 -23.37 15.86
CA ARG A 3 49.43 -22.74 15.85
C ARG A 3 48.88 -22.85 14.44
N ALA A 4 47.79 -23.60 14.28
CA ALA A 4 46.97 -23.56 13.07
C ALA A 4 46.27 -22.20 13.00
N LEU A 5 46.55 -21.42 11.96
CA LEU A 5 45.83 -20.21 11.60
C LEU A 5 44.61 -20.64 10.76
N LEU A 6 43.42 -20.53 11.34
CA LEU A 6 42.16 -20.52 10.60
C LEU A 6 42.09 -19.21 9.79
N LEU A 7 42.15 -19.31 8.46
CA LEU A 7 41.75 -18.22 7.58
C LEU A 7 40.22 -18.07 7.65
N PRO A 8 39.67 -16.85 7.84
CA PRO A 8 38.25 -16.63 7.61
C PRO A 8 37.97 -16.73 6.11
N ALA A 9 37.01 -17.56 5.73
CA ALA A 9 36.45 -17.56 4.39
C ALA A 9 35.75 -16.20 4.17
N LEU A 10 36.41 -15.33 3.40
CA LEU A 10 35.77 -14.15 2.84
C LEU A 10 34.65 -14.63 1.91
N LEU A 11 33.41 -14.50 2.39
CA LEU A 11 32.23 -14.59 1.55
C LEU A 11 32.33 -13.46 0.53
N ALA A 12 32.78 -13.77 -0.68
CA ALA A 12 32.72 -12.85 -1.79
C ALA A 12 31.23 -12.61 -2.08
N CYS A 13 30.73 -11.47 -1.62
CA CYS A 13 29.44 -10.94 -2.04
C CYS A 13 29.59 -10.62 -3.53
N THR A 14 29.24 -11.58 -4.38
CA THR A 14 29.00 -11.30 -5.79
C THR A 14 27.86 -10.31 -5.83
N LEU A 15 28.16 -9.06 -6.19
CA LEU A 15 27.16 -8.12 -6.67
C LEU A 15 26.44 -8.82 -7.83
N ALA A 16 25.31 -9.45 -7.52
CA ALA A 16 24.31 -9.74 -8.53
C ALA A 16 24.00 -8.37 -9.14
N HIS A 17 24.42 -8.18 -10.39
CA HIS A 17 23.88 -7.08 -11.17
C HIS A 17 22.39 -7.38 -11.26
N ALA A 18 21.58 -6.68 -10.47
CA ALA A 18 20.14 -6.67 -10.68
C ALA A 18 19.94 -6.37 -12.16
N GLN A 19 19.21 -7.25 -12.87
CA GLN A 19 18.78 -6.88 -14.21
C GLN A 19 18.01 -5.57 -14.08
N PRO A 20 18.22 -4.59 -14.98
CA PRO A 20 17.42 -3.37 -14.95
C PRO A 20 15.95 -3.75 -15.01
N ASP A 21 15.13 -3.15 -14.14
CA ASP A 21 13.68 -3.36 -14.12
C ASP A 21 13.13 -3.06 -15.52
N THR A 22 12.75 -4.14 -16.20
CA THR A 22 12.36 -4.10 -17.60
C THR A 22 10.84 -4.16 -17.67
N LEU A 23 10.23 -3.15 -18.27
CA LEU A 23 8.81 -3.15 -18.57
C LEU A 23 8.56 -3.35 -20.06
N ARG A 24 7.53 -4.12 -20.38
CA ARG A 24 6.99 -4.36 -21.70
C ARG A 24 5.65 -3.65 -21.82
N VAL A 25 5.57 -2.63 -22.67
CA VAL A 25 4.39 -1.77 -22.78
C VAL A 25 3.85 -1.73 -24.22
N LEU A 26 2.56 -2.03 -24.38
CA LEU A 26 1.85 -1.88 -25.63
C LEU A 26 1.03 -0.59 -25.61
N PHE A 27 1.33 0.35 -26.51
CA PHE A 27 0.56 1.58 -26.67
C PHE A 27 -0.52 1.43 -27.75
N LEU A 28 -1.78 1.43 -27.36
CA LEU A 28 -2.92 1.50 -28.27
C LEU A 28 -3.50 2.93 -28.22
N GLY A 29 -3.29 3.68 -29.30
CA GLY A 29 -3.74 5.05 -29.37
C GLY A 29 -3.83 5.59 -30.77
N ASN A 30 -3.56 6.89 -30.93
CA ASN A 30 -3.69 7.55 -32.21
C ASN A 30 -2.58 8.59 -32.44
N SER A 31 -2.87 9.65 -33.19
CA SER A 31 -1.93 10.71 -33.50
C SER A 31 -1.34 11.41 -32.25
N TYR A 32 -2.03 11.39 -31.11
CA TYR A 32 -1.49 11.91 -29.85
C TYR A 32 -0.36 11.05 -29.29
N THR A 33 -0.49 9.73 -29.35
CA THR A 33 0.59 8.79 -29.00
C THR A 33 1.70 8.82 -30.04
N ALA A 34 1.37 8.96 -31.33
CA ALA A 34 2.38 9.00 -32.40
C ALA A 34 3.23 10.29 -32.39
N ALA A 35 2.66 11.40 -31.93
CA ALA A 35 3.29 12.72 -31.98
C ALA A 35 4.63 12.74 -31.25
N ASN A 36 5.66 13.25 -31.94
CA ASN A 36 7.04 13.31 -31.47
C ASN A 36 7.59 11.97 -30.94
N ASN A 37 7.01 10.85 -31.40
CA ASN A 37 7.32 9.49 -30.98
C ASN A 37 7.32 9.30 -29.45
N LEU A 38 6.17 9.58 -28.81
CA LEU A 38 6.03 9.49 -27.35
C LEU A 38 6.56 8.18 -26.76
N PRO A 39 6.24 6.96 -27.27
CA PRO A 39 6.78 5.73 -26.69
C PRO A 39 8.31 5.69 -26.63
N ALA A 40 8.99 6.20 -27.66
CA ALA A 40 10.45 6.28 -27.67
C ALA A 40 10.99 7.34 -26.71
N GLN A 41 10.27 8.43 -26.45
CA GLN A 41 10.64 9.40 -25.42
C GLN A 41 10.52 8.81 -24.02
N VAL A 42 9.46 8.03 -23.74
CA VAL A 42 9.33 7.30 -22.46
C VAL A 42 10.51 6.33 -22.30
N ALA A 43 10.88 5.59 -23.36
CA ALA A 43 12.03 4.69 -23.32
C ALA A 43 13.36 5.44 -23.09
N GLY A 44 13.54 6.59 -23.73
CA GLY A 44 14.73 7.43 -23.53
C GLY A 44 14.83 7.97 -22.11
N LEU A 45 13.71 8.36 -21.52
CA LEU A 45 13.63 8.83 -20.13
C LEU A 45 13.94 7.68 -19.15
N ALA A 46 13.32 6.52 -19.33
CA ALA A 46 13.59 5.31 -18.56
C ALA A 46 15.08 4.91 -18.65
N ALA A 47 15.66 4.91 -19.85
CA ALA A 47 17.07 4.61 -20.04
C ALA A 47 17.99 5.59 -19.30
N SER A 48 17.60 6.86 -19.17
CA SER A 48 18.37 7.85 -18.39
C SER A 48 18.29 7.62 -16.88
N ALA A 49 17.33 6.82 -16.40
CA ALA A 49 17.23 6.32 -15.04
C ALA A 49 17.90 4.94 -14.84
N GLY A 50 18.43 4.32 -15.90
CA GLY A 50 18.98 2.96 -15.85
C GLY A 50 17.92 1.85 -15.99
N LEU A 51 16.70 2.20 -16.38
CA LEU A 51 15.57 1.30 -16.57
C LEU A 51 15.42 0.92 -18.06
N VAL A 52 14.67 -0.14 -18.35
CA VAL A 52 14.45 -0.59 -19.73
C VAL A 52 12.97 -0.63 -20.08
N LEU A 53 12.61 0.05 -21.17
CA LEU A 53 11.28 -0.04 -21.77
C LEU A 53 11.35 -0.78 -23.10
N VAL A 54 10.73 -1.95 -23.16
CA VAL A 54 10.41 -2.62 -24.42
C VAL A 54 9.00 -2.17 -24.80
N HIS A 55 8.84 -1.56 -25.97
CA HIS A 55 7.53 -1.05 -26.37
C HIS A 55 7.12 -1.45 -27.79
N GLN A 56 5.82 -1.53 -28.00
CA GLN A 56 5.20 -1.48 -29.32
C GLN A 56 4.03 -0.49 -29.30
N ALA A 57 3.64 -0.01 -30.48
CA ALA A 57 2.56 0.95 -30.59
C ALA A 57 1.71 0.71 -31.84
N VAL A 58 0.39 0.87 -31.69
CA VAL A 58 -0.57 0.90 -32.80
C VAL A 58 -1.27 2.25 -32.74
N THR A 59 -0.92 3.16 -33.66
CA THR A 59 -1.32 4.57 -33.58
C THR A 59 -1.97 5.13 -34.86
N PRO A 60 -3.02 4.50 -35.42
CA PRO A 60 -3.76 5.07 -36.53
C PRO A 60 -4.34 6.45 -36.19
N GLY A 61 -4.33 7.38 -37.15
CA GLY A 61 -4.79 8.76 -36.91
C GLY A 61 -6.28 8.82 -36.55
N GLY A 62 -6.63 9.61 -35.52
CA GLY A 62 -8.01 9.81 -35.08
C GLY A 62 -8.72 8.57 -34.51
N HIS A 63 -7.98 7.49 -34.26
CA HIS A 63 -8.56 6.22 -33.83
C HIS A 63 -9.13 6.28 -32.41
N THR A 64 -10.12 5.42 -32.17
CA THR A 64 -10.87 5.32 -30.90
C THR A 64 -10.54 4.03 -30.17
N LEU A 65 -10.89 3.92 -28.88
CA LEU A 65 -10.77 2.65 -28.15
C LEU A 65 -11.66 1.57 -28.79
N ASP A 66 -12.88 1.94 -29.16
CA ASP A 66 -13.78 1.05 -29.90
C ASP A 66 -13.15 0.54 -31.20
N GLY A 67 -12.50 1.43 -31.96
CA GLY A 67 -11.77 1.08 -33.16
C GLY A 67 -10.63 0.10 -32.87
N HIS A 68 -9.90 0.25 -31.76
CA HIS A 68 -8.85 -0.71 -31.37
C HIS A 68 -9.45 -2.07 -31.01
N SER A 69 -10.63 -2.10 -30.40
CA SER A 69 -11.31 -3.34 -29.98
C SER A 69 -11.66 -4.29 -31.13
N THR A 70 -11.60 -3.80 -32.38
CA THR A 70 -11.85 -4.58 -33.59
C THR A 70 -10.68 -4.55 -34.59
N ASN A 71 -9.60 -3.83 -34.27
CA ASN A 71 -8.47 -3.66 -35.17
C ASN A 71 -7.57 -4.91 -35.15
N PRO A 72 -7.34 -5.59 -36.30
CA PRO A 72 -6.58 -6.84 -36.33
C PRO A 72 -5.15 -6.73 -35.79
N THR A 73 -4.47 -5.60 -36.01
CA THR A 73 -3.10 -5.39 -35.50
C THR A 73 -3.11 -5.23 -33.99
N SER A 74 -4.06 -4.46 -33.45
CA SER A 74 -4.21 -4.24 -32.00
C SER A 74 -4.52 -5.56 -31.30
N LEU A 75 -5.51 -6.30 -31.82
CA LEU A 75 -5.88 -7.61 -31.27
C LEU A 75 -4.77 -8.64 -31.42
N GLY A 76 -4.02 -8.64 -32.53
CA GLY A 76 -2.88 -9.53 -32.70
C GLY A 76 -1.77 -9.31 -31.67
N LEU A 77 -1.48 -8.06 -31.31
CA LEU A 77 -0.50 -7.74 -30.26
C LEU A 77 -1.03 -8.02 -28.85
N ILE A 78 -2.33 -7.81 -28.60
CA ILE A 78 -2.97 -8.23 -27.35
C ILE A 78 -2.88 -9.77 -27.20
N MET A 79 -3.24 -10.51 -28.24
CA MET A 79 -3.20 -11.98 -28.26
C MET A 79 -1.79 -12.55 -28.06
N GLN A 80 -0.75 -11.79 -28.40
CA GLN A 80 0.63 -12.19 -28.18
C GLN A 80 0.97 -12.28 -26.67
N GLY A 81 0.34 -11.45 -25.84
CA GLY A 81 0.58 -11.39 -24.39
C GLY A 81 2.01 -11.04 -23.99
N GLY A 82 2.31 -11.17 -22.70
CA GLY A 82 3.59 -10.80 -22.11
C GLY A 82 3.77 -9.30 -22.04
N TRP A 83 2.71 -8.56 -21.76
CA TRP A 83 2.75 -7.11 -21.57
C TRP A 83 2.58 -6.82 -20.09
N ASP A 84 3.50 -6.05 -19.50
CA ASP A 84 3.31 -5.56 -18.14
C ASP A 84 2.21 -4.50 -18.10
N TYR A 85 2.14 -3.68 -19.16
CA TYR A 85 1.11 -2.68 -19.35
C TYR A 85 0.58 -2.66 -20.79
N VAL A 86 -0.73 -2.48 -20.91
CA VAL A 86 -1.37 -2.06 -22.16
C VAL A 86 -1.97 -0.67 -21.96
N VAL A 87 -1.37 0.31 -22.61
CA VAL A 87 -1.77 1.71 -22.55
C VAL A 87 -2.92 1.96 -23.51
N LEU A 88 -4.04 2.49 -23.01
CA LEU A 88 -5.25 2.75 -23.76
C LEU A 88 -5.51 4.25 -23.87
N GLN A 89 -5.48 4.76 -25.09
CA GLN A 89 -5.79 6.16 -25.40
C GLN A 89 -7.05 6.27 -26.27
N GLU A 90 -8.03 7.06 -25.83
CA GLU A 90 -9.19 7.40 -26.65
C GLU A 90 -8.85 8.51 -27.67
N GLN A 91 -9.78 8.77 -28.58
CA GLN A 91 -9.79 9.91 -29.47
C GLN A 91 -9.87 11.23 -28.68
N SER A 92 -9.14 12.26 -29.14
CA SER A 92 -8.89 13.52 -28.41
C SER A 92 -10.11 14.36 -27.93
N GLN A 93 -11.31 14.11 -28.44
CA GLN A 93 -12.53 14.88 -28.21
C GLN A 93 -13.67 14.00 -27.69
N LEU A 94 -13.71 12.73 -28.07
CA LEU A 94 -14.84 11.84 -27.72
C LEU A 94 -15.08 11.74 -26.20
N PRO A 95 -14.07 11.73 -25.31
CA PRO A 95 -14.31 11.71 -23.88
C PRO A 95 -15.03 12.97 -23.38
N THR A 96 -15.05 14.09 -24.13
CA THR A 96 -15.80 15.29 -23.72
C THR A 96 -17.24 15.32 -24.22
N ILE A 97 -17.69 14.31 -24.97
CA ILE A 97 -19.01 14.25 -25.56
C ILE A 97 -19.79 13.09 -24.92
N PRO A 98 -20.81 13.34 -24.07
CA PRO A 98 -21.51 12.30 -23.32
C PRO A 98 -22.08 11.16 -24.17
N TYR A 99 -22.55 11.48 -25.39
CA TYR A 99 -23.01 10.47 -26.34
C TYR A 99 -21.91 9.46 -26.69
N TYR A 100 -20.69 9.90 -26.96
CA TYR A 100 -19.59 9.02 -27.35
C TYR A 100 -18.92 8.32 -26.18
N GLN A 101 -18.99 8.88 -24.97
CA GLN A 101 -18.58 8.18 -23.75
C GLN A 101 -19.34 6.84 -23.63
N VAL A 102 -20.67 6.90 -23.68
CA VAL A 102 -21.51 5.72 -23.42
C VAL A 102 -21.65 4.79 -24.63
N ASN A 103 -21.57 5.32 -25.86
CA ASN A 103 -21.78 4.53 -27.08
C ASN A 103 -20.48 4.06 -27.76
N SER A 104 -19.32 4.61 -27.39
CA SER A 104 -18.04 4.27 -28.04
C SER A 104 -16.91 4.03 -27.04
N MET A 105 -16.51 5.04 -26.27
CA MET A 105 -15.33 4.97 -25.39
C MET A 105 -15.46 3.85 -24.35
N TYR A 106 -16.50 3.88 -23.51
CA TYR A 106 -16.63 2.92 -22.40
C TYR A 106 -16.87 1.49 -22.90
N PRO A 107 -17.75 1.24 -23.90
CA PRO A 107 -17.85 -0.10 -24.49
C PRO A 107 -16.54 -0.60 -25.13
N GLY A 108 -15.79 0.28 -25.80
CA GLY A 108 -14.50 -0.06 -26.40
C GLY A 108 -13.46 -0.42 -25.35
N ALA A 109 -13.37 0.37 -24.28
CA ALA A 109 -12.52 0.13 -23.13
C ALA A 109 -12.79 -1.24 -22.48
N ARG A 110 -14.06 -1.56 -22.18
CA ARG A 110 -14.46 -2.87 -21.63
C ARG A 110 -14.00 -4.02 -22.51
N ARG A 111 -14.29 -3.96 -23.83
CA ARG A 111 -13.89 -5.01 -24.77
C ARG A 111 -12.37 -5.19 -24.86
N LEU A 112 -11.63 -4.09 -24.80
CA LEU A 112 -10.18 -4.14 -24.80
C LEU A 112 -9.65 -4.78 -23.52
N GLN A 113 -10.14 -4.38 -22.34
CA GLN A 113 -9.73 -5.00 -21.08
C GLN A 113 -10.07 -6.50 -21.05
N ASP A 114 -11.29 -6.87 -21.45
CA ASP A 114 -11.69 -8.29 -21.54
C ASP A 114 -10.74 -9.07 -22.46
N SER A 115 -10.35 -8.48 -23.60
CA SER A 115 -9.42 -9.11 -24.53
C SER A 115 -8.00 -9.19 -23.96
N ILE A 116 -7.54 -8.16 -23.27
CA ILE A 116 -6.21 -8.12 -22.64
C ILE A 116 -6.13 -9.20 -21.57
N HIS A 117 -7.07 -9.24 -20.64
CA HIS A 117 -7.07 -10.19 -19.53
C HIS A 117 -7.40 -11.62 -19.95
N LEU A 118 -8.03 -11.83 -21.11
CA LEU A 118 -8.19 -13.16 -21.70
C LEU A 118 -6.84 -13.80 -22.06
N TYR A 119 -5.89 -13.03 -22.56
CA TYR A 119 -4.58 -13.54 -23.03
C TYR A 119 -3.44 -13.29 -22.05
N ASP A 120 -3.55 -12.24 -21.24
CA ASP A 120 -2.59 -11.88 -20.20
C ASP A 120 -3.34 -11.35 -18.96
N PRO A 121 -3.80 -12.24 -18.06
CA PRO A 121 -4.52 -11.86 -16.85
C PRO A 121 -3.73 -10.95 -15.90
N CYS A 122 -2.42 -10.81 -16.12
CA CYS A 122 -1.50 -10.04 -15.30
C CYS A 122 -1.12 -8.68 -15.91
N ALA A 123 -1.52 -8.42 -17.15
CA ALA A 123 -1.29 -7.15 -17.80
C ALA A 123 -2.14 -6.04 -17.15
N ASN A 124 -1.48 -4.97 -16.74
CA ASN A 124 -2.17 -3.79 -16.22
C ASN A 124 -2.75 -2.98 -17.37
N VAL A 125 -4.01 -2.58 -17.26
CA VAL A 125 -4.61 -1.59 -18.16
C VAL A 125 -4.29 -0.20 -17.63
N LEU A 126 -3.63 0.63 -18.45
CA LEU A 126 -3.26 2.00 -18.09
C LEU A 126 -3.92 2.98 -19.06
N PHE A 127 -4.89 3.74 -18.61
CA PHE A 127 -5.50 4.79 -19.42
C PHE A 127 -4.56 5.98 -19.58
N TYR A 128 -4.38 6.40 -20.82
CA TYR A 128 -3.67 7.64 -21.15
C TYR A 128 -4.66 8.81 -21.06
N LEU A 129 -4.71 9.46 -19.91
CA LEU A 129 -5.50 10.68 -19.71
C LEU A 129 -4.95 11.81 -20.60
N THR A 130 -5.61 12.07 -21.73
CA THR A 130 -5.20 13.13 -22.66
C THR A 130 -5.53 14.53 -22.15
N TRP A 131 -5.16 15.55 -22.92
CA TRP A 131 -5.30 16.97 -22.54
C TRP A 131 -6.37 17.75 -23.32
N GLY A 132 -6.84 18.85 -22.72
CA GLY A 132 -7.78 19.80 -23.33
C GLY A 132 -7.21 20.61 -24.50
N ARG A 133 -8.09 21.16 -25.35
CA ARG A 133 -7.71 22.11 -26.41
C ARG A 133 -7.17 23.39 -25.80
N ARG A 134 -6.17 24.01 -26.44
CA ARG A 134 -5.46 25.20 -25.91
C ARG A 134 -6.41 26.33 -25.47
N PHE A 135 -7.48 26.54 -26.23
CA PHE A 135 -8.44 27.62 -26.01
C PHE A 135 -9.85 27.10 -25.68
N GLY A 136 -9.99 25.82 -25.33
CA GLY A 136 -11.30 25.20 -25.19
C GLY A 136 -12.08 25.16 -26.52
N GLY A 137 -13.33 25.57 -26.46
CA GLY A 137 -14.30 25.57 -27.56
C GLY A 137 -15.12 24.28 -27.66
N MET A 138 -16.32 24.41 -28.22
CA MET A 138 -17.20 23.28 -28.51
C MET A 138 -16.57 22.27 -29.48
N GLN A 139 -16.60 20.99 -29.11
CA GLN A 139 -16.16 19.86 -29.92
C GLN A 139 -17.38 19.16 -30.50
N CYS A 140 -17.37 18.87 -31.80
CA CYS A 140 -18.48 18.19 -32.47
C CYS A 140 -17.96 17.07 -33.37
N ASP A 141 -18.81 16.09 -33.63
CA ASP A 141 -18.58 15.14 -34.72
C ASP A 141 -18.62 15.82 -36.10
N GLY A 142 -18.17 15.11 -37.14
CA GLY A 142 -18.11 15.68 -38.50
C GLY A 142 -19.45 16.12 -39.07
N GLY A 143 -20.56 15.64 -38.50
CA GLY A 143 -21.93 16.05 -38.85
C GLY A 143 -22.51 17.19 -38.00
N ASN A 144 -21.81 17.65 -36.95
CA ASN A 144 -22.33 18.58 -35.93
C ASN A 144 -23.65 18.11 -35.27
N VAL A 145 -23.82 16.80 -35.15
CA VAL A 145 -24.98 16.15 -34.52
C VAL A 145 -24.75 15.96 -33.03
N HIS A 146 -23.53 15.55 -32.67
CA HIS A 146 -23.14 15.28 -31.30
C HIS A 146 -22.02 16.21 -30.91
N CYS A 147 -22.32 17.16 -30.04
CA CYS A 147 -21.39 18.18 -29.58
C CYS A 147 -21.19 18.12 -28.06
N SER A 148 -20.00 18.49 -27.61
CA SER A 148 -19.72 18.78 -26.20
C SER A 148 -20.39 20.09 -25.79
N PRO A 149 -20.42 20.40 -24.48
CA PRO A 149 -20.56 21.79 -24.04
C PRO A 149 -19.49 22.69 -24.67
N ASP A 150 -19.76 24.00 -24.70
CA ASP A 150 -18.76 24.98 -25.12
C ASP A 150 -17.78 25.25 -23.96
N PHE A 151 -16.53 24.82 -24.14
CA PHE A 151 -15.49 24.97 -23.13
C PHE A 151 -14.88 26.36 -23.18
N THR A 152 -14.77 27.02 -22.03
CA THR A 152 -14.26 28.40 -21.93
C THR A 152 -12.75 28.49 -22.15
N ASP A 153 -12.03 27.43 -21.79
CA ASP A 153 -10.58 27.37 -21.79
C ASP A 153 -10.13 25.89 -21.71
N PHE A 154 -8.81 25.72 -21.62
CA PHE A 154 -8.16 24.41 -21.43
C PHE A 154 -8.68 23.67 -20.19
N GLY A 155 -8.78 24.36 -19.05
CA GLY A 155 -9.11 23.75 -17.75
C GLY A 155 -10.52 23.20 -17.74
N HIS A 156 -11.49 23.99 -18.23
CA HIS A 156 -12.89 23.56 -18.33
C HIS A 156 -13.04 22.32 -19.23
N MET A 157 -12.30 22.24 -20.35
CA MET A 157 -12.29 21.02 -21.15
C MET A 157 -11.59 19.86 -20.44
N GLN A 158 -10.47 20.14 -19.75
CA GLN A 158 -9.72 19.13 -19.02
C GLN A 158 -10.56 18.48 -17.92
N ASP A 159 -11.45 19.22 -17.26
CA ASP A 159 -12.38 18.65 -16.26
C ASP A 159 -13.25 17.54 -16.85
N SER A 160 -13.76 17.74 -18.07
CA SER A 160 -14.57 16.75 -18.77
C SER A 160 -13.76 15.53 -19.22
N LEU A 161 -12.52 15.73 -19.68
CA LEU A 161 -11.63 14.63 -20.03
C LEU A 161 -11.29 13.79 -18.79
N THR A 162 -10.91 14.46 -17.71
CA THR A 162 -10.52 13.82 -16.46
C THR A 162 -11.67 13.02 -15.85
N ALA A 163 -12.88 13.59 -15.82
CA ALA A 163 -14.07 12.87 -15.36
C ALA A 163 -14.36 11.61 -16.19
N ALA A 164 -14.22 11.67 -17.52
CA ALA A 164 -14.51 10.53 -18.39
C ALA A 164 -13.50 9.38 -18.22
N TYR A 165 -12.20 9.70 -18.17
CA TYR A 165 -11.16 8.68 -17.98
C TYR A 165 -11.20 8.08 -16.58
N LEU A 166 -11.35 8.88 -15.52
CA LEU A 166 -11.50 8.36 -14.15
C LEU A 166 -12.78 7.53 -14.01
N GLY A 167 -13.87 7.93 -14.66
CA GLY A 167 -15.12 7.18 -14.65
C GLY A 167 -14.96 5.75 -15.17
N ILE A 168 -14.33 5.58 -16.34
CA ILE A 168 -14.10 4.24 -16.90
C ILE A 168 -12.99 3.48 -16.17
N ALA A 169 -11.95 4.16 -15.69
CA ALA A 169 -10.88 3.54 -14.91
C ALA A 169 -11.42 2.94 -13.60
N ASN A 170 -12.25 3.69 -12.88
CA ASN A 170 -12.90 3.22 -11.65
C ASN A 170 -13.86 2.06 -11.91
N GLU A 171 -14.59 2.09 -13.02
CA GLU A 171 -15.48 0.98 -13.40
C GLU A 171 -14.68 -0.31 -13.68
N LEU A 172 -13.53 -0.18 -14.35
CA LEU A 172 -12.73 -1.31 -14.80
C LEU A 172 -11.67 -1.76 -13.81
N HIS A 173 -11.50 -1.07 -12.68
CA HIS A 173 -10.35 -1.22 -11.79
C HIS A 173 -9.01 -1.09 -12.52
N ALA A 174 -8.91 -0.08 -13.39
CA ALA A 174 -7.74 0.19 -14.21
C ALA A 174 -6.98 1.43 -13.73
N GLN A 175 -5.71 1.50 -14.11
CA GLN A 175 -4.81 2.61 -13.74
C GLN A 175 -4.96 3.79 -14.71
N VAL A 176 -4.54 4.99 -14.30
CA VAL A 176 -4.53 6.20 -15.14
C VAL A 176 -3.17 6.88 -15.10
N ALA A 177 -2.58 7.15 -16.27
CA ALA A 177 -1.44 8.06 -16.41
C ALA A 177 -1.99 9.49 -16.61
N PRO A 178 -1.87 10.40 -15.63
CA PRO A 178 -2.61 11.66 -15.58
C PRO A 178 -1.97 12.78 -16.43
N VAL A 179 -1.66 12.51 -17.70
CA VAL A 179 -0.91 13.45 -18.56
C VAL A 179 -1.63 14.78 -18.73
N GLY A 180 -2.95 14.77 -18.93
CA GLY A 180 -3.74 15.99 -19.05
C GLY A 180 -3.72 16.87 -17.80
N GLU A 181 -3.64 16.28 -16.61
CA GLU A 181 -3.51 17.03 -15.35
C GLU A 181 -2.08 17.54 -15.15
N ALA A 182 -1.06 16.78 -15.56
CA ALA A 182 0.32 17.26 -15.60
C ALA A 182 0.44 18.49 -16.53
N TRP A 183 -0.24 18.46 -17.69
CA TRP A 183 -0.35 19.62 -18.58
C TRP A 183 -1.05 20.79 -17.89
N ARG A 184 -2.16 20.55 -17.18
CA ARG A 184 -2.87 21.60 -16.42
C ARG A 184 -1.96 22.26 -15.39
N HIS A 185 -1.19 21.47 -14.65
CA HIS A 185 -0.23 21.96 -13.67
C HIS A 185 0.87 22.81 -14.34
N ALA A 186 1.49 22.31 -15.42
CA ALA A 186 2.55 23.03 -16.12
C ALA A 186 2.06 24.36 -16.74
N LEU A 187 0.82 24.40 -17.25
CA LEU A 187 0.22 25.58 -17.87
C LEU A 187 -0.20 26.68 -16.88
N GLN A 188 0.02 26.48 -15.57
CA GLN A 188 -0.01 27.60 -14.62
C GLN A 188 1.04 28.66 -14.98
N ASP A 189 2.15 28.26 -15.63
CA ASP A 189 2.99 29.18 -16.39
C ASP A 189 2.29 29.59 -17.69
N THR A 190 1.62 30.74 -17.66
CA THR A 190 0.90 31.29 -18.81
C THR A 190 1.76 31.63 -20.03
N THR A 191 3.10 31.61 -19.91
CA THR A 191 4.02 31.80 -21.04
C THR A 191 4.35 30.49 -21.76
N LEU A 192 4.10 29.35 -21.12
CA LEU A 192 4.35 28.03 -21.67
C LEU A 192 3.33 27.67 -22.75
N VAL A 193 3.82 27.05 -23.82
CA VAL A 193 2.98 26.48 -24.88
C VAL A 193 3.32 25.01 -25.02
N LEU A 194 2.33 24.14 -24.84
CA LEU A 194 2.48 22.68 -24.96
C LEU A 194 1.83 22.12 -26.25
N HIS A 195 0.88 22.86 -26.83
CA HIS A 195 0.26 22.50 -28.10
C HIS A 195 1.10 22.94 -29.30
N THR A 196 0.86 22.32 -30.46
CA THR A 196 1.27 22.86 -31.75
C THR A 196 0.33 23.99 -32.20
N ALA A 197 0.58 24.54 -33.40
CA ALA A 197 -0.23 25.61 -33.99
C ALA A 197 -1.70 25.22 -34.25
N ASP A 198 -2.00 23.92 -34.26
CA ASP A 198 -3.37 23.42 -34.40
C ASP A 198 -4.19 23.48 -33.09
N ASN A 199 -3.58 23.93 -31.98
CA ASN A 199 -4.20 24.05 -30.66
C ASN A 199 -4.69 22.70 -30.07
N SER A 200 -4.17 21.59 -30.58
CA SER A 200 -4.62 20.22 -30.32
C SER A 200 -3.44 19.30 -30.04
N HIS A 201 -2.61 19.03 -31.06
CA HIS A 201 -1.50 18.09 -30.95
C HIS A 201 -0.39 18.64 -30.04
N PRO A 202 0.43 17.76 -29.46
CA PRO A 202 1.51 18.19 -28.59
C PRO A 202 2.71 18.66 -29.42
N ASN A 203 3.33 19.75 -28.99
CA ASN A 203 4.69 20.08 -29.42
C ASN A 203 5.70 19.23 -28.61
N VAL A 204 7.00 19.42 -28.85
CA VAL A 204 8.06 18.64 -28.18
C VAL A 204 7.99 18.76 -26.65
N ALA A 205 7.70 19.94 -26.10
CA ALA A 205 7.54 20.14 -24.66
C ALA A 205 6.31 19.40 -24.10
N GLY A 206 5.18 19.45 -24.82
CA GLY A 206 3.97 18.71 -24.47
C GLY A 206 4.19 17.20 -24.46
N THR A 207 4.88 16.66 -25.47
CA THR A 207 5.22 15.23 -25.52
C THR A 207 6.23 14.86 -24.43
N TYR A 208 7.22 15.71 -24.15
CA TYR A 208 8.19 15.44 -23.08
C TYR A 208 7.53 15.39 -21.70
N LEU A 209 6.57 16.29 -21.43
CA LEU A 209 5.80 16.24 -20.19
C LEU A 209 4.98 14.94 -20.10
N ALA A 210 4.33 14.53 -21.19
CA ALA A 210 3.66 13.24 -21.25
C ALA A 210 4.62 12.07 -20.97
N ALA A 211 5.83 12.11 -21.54
CA ALA A 211 6.85 11.10 -21.30
C ALA A 211 7.28 11.04 -19.82
N CYS A 212 7.42 12.21 -19.17
CA CYS A 212 7.71 12.31 -17.74
C CYS A 212 6.59 11.67 -16.92
N THR A 213 5.32 12.02 -17.18
CA THR A 213 4.17 11.45 -16.47
C THR A 213 4.06 9.93 -16.67
N PHE A 214 4.31 9.43 -17.88
CA PHE A 214 4.34 7.99 -18.12
C PHE A 214 5.46 7.29 -17.36
N HIS A 215 6.66 7.87 -17.33
CA HIS A 215 7.76 7.30 -16.55
C HIS A 215 7.38 7.21 -15.06
N THR A 216 6.85 8.29 -14.49
CA THR A 216 6.40 8.29 -13.09
C THR A 216 5.32 7.25 -12.83
N ALA A 217 4.32 7.16 -13.72
CA ALA A 217 3.22 6.22 -13.56
C ALA A 217 3.64 4.74 -13.73
N LEU A 218 4.61 4.45 -14.61
CA LEU A 218 5.02 3.08 -14.92
C LEU A 218 5.99 2.49 -13.89
N TRP A 219 6.91 3.31 -13.37
CA TRP A 219 7.93 2.85 -12.43
C TRP A 219 7.71 3.31 -10.99
N ASP A 220 6.74 4.19 -10.75
CA ASP A 220 6.54 4.78 -9.42
C ASP A 220 7.81 5.53 -8.95
N GLU A 221 8.47 6.20 -9.91
CA GLU A 221 9.74 6.90 -9.71
C GLU A 221 9.66 8.35 -10.21
N SER A 222 10.27 9.26 -9.45
CA SER A 222 10.32 10.67 -9.82
C SER A 222 11.12 10.90 -11.12
N PRO A 223 10.58 11.67 -12.08
CA PRO A 223 11.31 12.01 -13.30
C PRO A 223 12.29 13.18 -13.07
N VAL A 224 12.30 13.79 -11.87
CA VAL A 224 13.10 14.98 -11.56
C VAL A 224 14.59 14.65 -11.58
N GLY A 225 15.33 15.39 -12.40
CA GLY A 225 16.79 15.23 -12.52
C GLY A 225 17.22 14.19 -13.55
N LEU A 226 16.28 13.51 -14.22
CA LEU A 226 16.60 12.57 -15.29
C LEU A 226 17.22 13.25 -16.50
N GLY A 227 18.16 12.53 -17.14
CA GLY A 227 19.10 13.10 -18.11
C GLY A 227 18.61 13.16 -19.56
N TYR A 228 17.45 12.58 -19.89
CA TYR A 228 16.95 12.56 -21.27
C TYR A 228 16.72 13.97 -21.84
N ASP A 229 17.22 14.21 -23.05
CA ASP A 229 17.12 15.49 -23.73
C ASP A 229 16.41 15.35 -25.09
N PRO A 230 15.14 15.74 -25.20
CA PRO A 230 14.40 15.78 -26.47
C PRO A 230 14.71 17.04 -27.32
N GLY A 231 15.75 17.82 -26.99
CA GLY A 231 16.08 19.08 -27.62
C GLY A 231 15.42 20.30 -26.96
N LEU A 232 15.21 20.25 -25.63
CA LEU A 232 14.57 21.32 -24.87
C LEU A 232 15.57 22.00 -23.91
N PRO A 233 15.41 23.31 -23.63
CA PRO A 233 16.22 24.00 -22.63
C PRO A 233 16.19 23.29 -21.27
N VAL A 234 17.33 23.19 -20.61
CA VAL A 234 17.48 22.49 -19.32
C VAL A 234 16.47 22.97 -18.27
N ALA A 235 16.28 24.28 -18.16
CA ALA A 235 15.31 24.85 -17.21
C ALA A 235 13.86 24.43 -17.53
N GLN A 236 13.50 24.37 -18.81
CA GLN A 236 12.17 23.90 -19.22
C GLN A 236 12.00 22.41 -18.93
N ARG A 237 13.03 21.59 -19.18
CA ARG A 237 12.98 20.15 -18.84
C ARG A 237 12.77 19.92 -17.36
N ALA A 238 13.51 20.64 -16.51
CA ALA A 238 13.38 20.54 -15.06
C ALA A 238 11.96 20.94 -14.58
N ALA A 239 11.38 22.01 -15.13
CA ALA A 239 10.02 22.43 -14.78
C ALA A 239 8.94 21.42 -15.19
N LEU A 240 9.10 20.77 -16.36
CA LEU A 240 8.17 19.75 -16.84
C LEU A 240 8.29 18.45 -16.04
N GLN A 241 9.52 18.03 -15.68
CA GLN A 241 9.72 16.91 -14.76
C GLN A 241 9.04 17.16 -13.42
N ALA A 242 9.24 18.35 -12.82
CA ALA A 242 8.60 18.71 -11.56
C ALA A 242 7.06 18.76 -11.66
N SER A 243 6.50 19.15 -12.81
CA SER A 243 5.04 19.13 -13.00
C SER A 243 4.48 17.72 -13.08
N ALA A 244 5.18 16.78 -13.74
CA ALA A 244 4.78 15.38 -13.76
C ALA A 244 4.83 14.77 -12.36
N ASP A 245 5.93 15.01 -11.64
CA ASP A 245 6.15 14.55 -10.26
C ASP A 245 5.05 15.03 -9.31
N ALA A 246 4.78 16.35 -9.30
CA ALA A 246 3.80 16.96 -8.42
C ALA A 246 2.37 16.44 -8.62
N VAL A 247 2.00 16.08 -9.86
CA VAL A 247 0.65 15.57 -10.17
C VAL A 247 0.52 14.08 -9.89
N VAL A 248 1.55 13.29 -10.20
CA VAL A 248 1.47 11.83 -10.02
C VAL A 248 1.59 11.45 -8.55
N PHE A 249 2.44 12.15 -7.78
CA PHE A 249 2.63 11.92 -6.34
C PHE A 249 1.79 12.85 -5.45
N ASP A 250 0.75 13.50 -5.98
CA ASP A 250 -0.20 14.23 -5.16
C ASP A 250 -0.90 13.22 -4.20
N PRO A 251 -0.77 13.38 -2.87
CA PRO A 251 -1.33 12.43 -1.90
C PRO A 251 -2.86 12.38 -1.91
N ASP A 252 -3.52 13.42 -2.43
CA ASP A 252 -4.98 13.47 -2.54
C ASP A 252 -5.49 12.91 -3.89
N ALA A 253 -4.59 12.52 -4.79
CA ALA A 253 -4.96 12.04 -6.11
C ALA A 253 -5.09 10.52 -6.18
N GLU A 254 -6.22 10.05 -6.72
CA GLU A 254 -6.50 8.62 -6.90
C GLU A 254 -6.33 8.23 -8.38
N TRP A 255 -5.09 7.92 -8.77
CA TRP A 255 -4.76 7.45 -10.13
C TRP A 255 -4.77 5.92 -10.29
N GLY A 256 -4.91 5.20 -9.17
CA GLY A 256 -4.92 3.74 -9.14
C GLY A 256 -3.57 3.11 -9.50
N LEU A 257 -2.45 3.82 -9.38
CA LEU A 257 -1.12 3.30 -9.78
C LEU A 257 -0.63 2.15 -8.90
N GLU A 258 -1.15 2.04 -7.68
CA GLU A 258 -0.89 0.92 -6.76
C GLU A 258 -1.81 -0.29 -7.01
N LEU A 259 -2.80 -0.18 -7.90
CA LEU A 259 -3.69 -1.31 -8.22
C LEU A 259 -2.88 -2.51 -8.70
N ASP A 260 -3.25 -3.70 -8.23
CA ASP A 260 -2.62 -4.99 -8.56
C ASP A 260 -1.13 -5.13 -8.21
N ARG A 261 -0.58 -4.20 -7.41
CA ARG A 261 0.65 -4.43 -6.64
C ARG A 261 0.26 -5.11 -5.33
N PRO A 262 0.80 -6.30 -5.01
CA PRO A 262 0.54 -6.90 -3.72
C PRO A 262 1.14 -6.01 -2.64
N VAL A 263 0.36 -5.66 -1.62
CA VAL A 263 0.83 -5.04 -0.38
C VAL A 263 0.61 -6.05 0.73
N ALA A 264 1.69 -6.64 1.19
CA ALA A 264 1.69 -7.74 2.14
C ALA A 264 1.27 -7.25 3.54
N GLY A 265 0.33 -7.94 4.14
CA GLY A 265 -0.18 -7.66 5.47
C GLY A 265 -0.66 -8.95 6.13
N PHE A 266 -0.47 -9.08 7.44
CA PHE A 266 -1.09 -10.15 8.19
C PHE A 266 -1.43 -9.77 9.62
N SER A 267 -2.34 -10.57 10.18
CA SER A 267 -2.66 -10.62 11.60
C SER A 267 -2.32 -12.00 12.17
N TYR A 268 -2.14 -12.08 13.50
CA TYR A 268 -1.84 -13.33 14.16
C TYR A 268 -2.51 -13.45 15.53
N VAL A 269 -2.70 -14.70 15.97
CA VAL A 269 -3.15 -15.06 17.33
C VAL A 269 -2.19 -16.10 17.90
N VAL A 270 -1.73 -15.89 19.14
CA VAL A 270 -0.86 -16.84 19.83
C VAL A 270 -1.66 -17.60 20.89
N ASN A 271 -1.66 -18.93 20.79
CA ASN A 271 -2.30 -19.85 21.71
C ASN A 271 -1.24 -20.79 22.29
N GLY A 272 -0.60 -20.37 23.40
CA GLY A 272 0.52 -21.09 23.99
C GLY A 272 1.71 -21.15 23.05
N GLY A 273 2.14 -22.36 22.67
CA GLY A 273 3.27 -22.57 21.74
C GLY A 273 2.91 -22.42 20.26
N THR A 274 1.65 -22.18 19.92
CA THR A 274 1.16 -22.18 18.54
C THR A 274 0.76 -20.76 18.12
N VAL A 275 1.19 -20.35 16.93
CA VAL A 275 0.69 -19.15 16.25
C VAL A 275 -0.26 -19.55 15.13
N GLU A 276 -1.37 -18.83 15.03
CA GLU A 276 -2.28 -18.85 13.89
C GLU A 276 -2.11 -17.52 13.16
N VAL A 277 -1.80 -17.56 11.87
CA VAL A 277 -1.59 -16.38 11.02
C VAL A 277 -2.68 -16.31 9.96
N THR A 278 -3.15 -15.09 9.70
CA THR A 278 -4.18 -14.80 8.69
C THR A 278 -3.74 -13.62 7.85
N ASP A 279 -3.73 -13.83 6.54
CA ASP A 279 -3.49 -12.82 5.52
C ASP A 279 -4.49 -11.66 5.65
N THR A 280 -3.98 -10.43 5.53
CA THR A 280 -4.74 -9.19 5.44
C THR A 280 -4.20 -8.31 4.32
N SER A 281 -3.52 -8.91 3.35
CA SER A 281 -2.85 -8.20 2.26
C SER A 281 -3.84 -7.55 1.31
N LEU A 282 -3.44 -6.42 0.71
CA LEU A 282 -4.12 -5.86 -0.45
C LEU A 282 -3.48 -6.45 -1.70
N ALA A 283 -4.08 -7.48 -2.28
CA ALA A 283 -3.51 -8.17 -3.44
C ALA A 283 -4.61 -8.78 -4.33
N PRO A 284 -4.33 -9.02 -5.63
CA PRO A 284 -5.27 -9.70 -6.52
C PRO A 284 -5.69 -11.08 -6.01
N ALA A 285 -6.91 -11.53 -6.35
CA ALA A 285 -7.42 -12.83 -5.92
C ALA A 285 -6.59 -14.04 -6.41
N THR A 286 -5.76 -13.85 -7.43
CA THR A 286 -4.85 -14.86 -7.98
C THR A 286 -3.50 -14.94 -7.26
N SER A 287 -3.32 -14.18 -6.18
CA SER A 287 -2.06 -14.12 -5.44
C SER A 287 -1.73 -15.43 -4.72
N THR A 288 -0.43 -15.65 -4.53
CA THR A 288 0.10 -16.76 -3.75
C THR A 288 0.78 -16.24 -2.48
N TYR A 289 0.68 -17.00 -1.39
CA TYR A 289 1.10 -16.61 -0.05
C TYR A 289 2.09 -17.64 0.50
N THR A 290 3.26 -17.17 0.94
CA THR A 290 4.31 -18.00 1.54
C THR A 290 4.69 -17.44 2.91
N TRP A 291 4.62 -18.27 3.94
CA TRP A 291 4.97 -17.92 5.32
C TRP A 291 6.32 -18.51 5.69
N ASP A 292 7.13 -17.74 6.40
CA ASP A 292 8.30 -18.20 7.16
C ASP A 292 8.11 -17.83 8.63
N PHE A 293 8.19 -18.80 9.53
CA PHE A 293 7.95 -18.61 10.96
C PHE A 293 9.20 -18.20 11.75
N GLY A 294 10.36 -18.06 11.11
CA GLY A 294 11.60 -17.59 11.73
C GLY A 294 12.35 -18.64 12.56
N ASP A 295 11.85 -19.89 12.62
CA ASP A 295 12.50 -21.06 13.22
C ASP A 295 12.84 -22.16 12.20
N GLY A 296 12.67 -21.85 10.91
CA GLY A 296 12.83 -22.79 9.79
C GLY A 296 11.54 -23.47 9.36
N GLY A 297 10.41 -23.26 10.06
CA GLY A 297 9.09 -23.66 9.60
C GLY A 297 8.56 -22.76 8.49
N THR A 298 7.87 -23.34 7.50
CA THR A 298 7.23 -22.60 6.40
C THR A 298 5.83 -23.12 6.12
N ALA A 299 4.94 -22.28 5.60
CA ALA A 299 3.61 -22.69 5.15
C ALA A 299 3.18 -21.92 3.89
N ASN A 300 2.11 -22.38 3.23
CA ASN A 300 1.53 -21.71 2.08
C ASN A 300 0.02 -21.51 2.26
N GLY A 301 -0.53 -20.51 1.57
CA GLY A 301 -1.95 -20.17 1.59
C GLY A 301 -2.28 -18.97 2.47
N PRO A 302 -3.51 -18.42 2.38
CA PRO A 302 -3.89 -17.18 3.04
C PRO A 302 -4.00 -17.33 4.57
N THR A 303 -4.06 -18.54 5.11
CA THR A 303 -4.00 -18.81 6.55
C THR A 303 -3.03 -19.95 6.81
N ALA A 304 -2.34 -19.90 7.95
CA ALA A 304 -1.45 -20.96 8.37
C ALA A 304 -1.38 -21.08 9.90
N THR A 305 -0.91 -22.22 10.38
CA THR A 305 -0.71 -22.51 11.80
C THR A 305 0.68 -23.10 12.00
N HIS A 306 1.40 -22.66 13.03
CA HIS A 306 2.73 -23.18 13.34
C HIS A 306 2.96 -23.30 14.84
N THR A 307 3.60 -24.38 15.27
CA THR A 307 3.89 -24.66 16.68
C THR A 307 5.38 -24.66 16.92
N TYR A 308 5.84 -23.75 17.78
CA TYR A 308 7.25 -23.58 18.11
C TYR A 308 7.70 -24.57 19.19
N ALA A 309 8.93 -25.05 19.07
CA ALA A 309 9.53 -25.95 20.06
C ALA A 309 9.91 -25.25 21.38
N GLY A 310 10.13 -23.93 21.34
CA GLY A 310 10.58 -23.14 22.48
C GLY A 310 9.88 -21.79 22.58
N THR A 311 9.88 -21.21 23.78
CA THR A 311 9.49 -19.81 23.97
C THR A 311 10.55 -18.87 23.41
N GLY A 312 10.12 -17.68 23.02
CA GLY A 312 10.99 -16.68 22.41
C GLY A 312 10.21 -15.73 21.52
N THR A 313 10.91 -14.73 20.99
CA THR A 313 10.38 -13.88 19.93
C THR A 313 10.89 -14.42 18.60
N TYR A 314 9.98 -14.67 17.67
CA TYR A 314 10.29 -15.14 16.33
C TYR A 314 9.85 -14.09 15.31
N THR A 315 10.69 -13.85 14.30
CA THR A 315 10.33 -12.96 13.18
C THR A 315 9.55 -13.76 12.16
N VAL A 316 8.23 -13.58 12.15
CA VAL A 316 7.34 -14.22 11.17
C VAL A 316 7.26 -13.33 9.95
N SER A 317 7.42 -13.90 8.75
CA SER A 317 7.28 -13.19 7.49
C SER A 317 6.22 -13.80 6.60
N LEU A 318 5.55 -12.94 5.83
CA LEU A 318 4.64 -13.30 4.75
C LEU A 318 5.16 -12.69 3.46
N VAL A 319 5.36 -13.52 2.45
CA VAL A 319 5.60 -13.10 1.07
C VAL A 319 4.33 -13.31 0.26
N VAL A 320 3.83 -12.22 -0.33
CA VAL A 320 2.68 -12.25 -1.26
C VAL A 320 3.21 -12.04 -2.66
N SER A 321 2.88 -12.95 -3.57
CA SER A 321 3.29 -12.87 -4.97
C SER A 321 2.07 -12.81 -5.87
N ALA A 322 2.02 -11.81 -6.75
CA ALA A 322 0.97 -11.59 -7.72
C ALA A 322 1.60 -11.13 -9.04
N CYS A 323 1.35 -11.85 -10.13
CA CYS A 323 1.72 -11.40 -11.47
C CYS A 323 3.20 -10.99 -11.65
N GLY A 324 4.12 -11.79 -11.07
CA GLY A 324 5.56 -11.54 -11.12
C GLY A 324 6.06 -10.45 -10.15
N ARG A 325 5.15 -9.76 -9.46
CA ARG A 325 5.44 -8.82 -8.38
C ARG A 325 5.32 -9.52 -7.04
N MET A 326 6.14 -9.10 -6.08
CA MET A 326 6.12 -9.63 -4.71
C MET A 326 6.22 -8.50 -3.71
N ASP A 327 5.55 -8.66 -2.58
CA ASP A 327 5.78 -7.84 -1.39
C ASP A 327 5.95 -8.73 -0.16
N THR A 328 6.69 -8.23 0.83
CA THR A 328 7.03 -8.97 2.04
C THR A 328 6.80 -8.12 3.27
N VAL A 329 6.05 -8.67 4.23
CA VAL A 329 5.88 -8.08 5.55
C VAL A 329 6.47 -8.99 6.62
N MET A 330 7.06 -8.40 7.65
CA MET A 330 7.64 -9.10 8.79
C MET A 330 7.06 -8.54 10.09
N GLN A 331 6.73 -9.42 11.04
CA GLN A 331 6.34 -9.02 12.40
C GLN A 331 7.03 -9.91 13.44
N GLU A 332 7.39 -9.31 14.58
CA GLU A 332 7.86 -10.07 15.74
C GLU A 332 6.68 -10.68 16.49
N VAL A 333 6.70 -12.01 16.63
CA VAL A 333 5.70 -12.79 17.36
C VAL A 333 6.33 -13.36 18.62
N ALA A 334 5.86 -12.92 19.78
CA ALA A 334 6.30 -13.44 21.07
C ALA A 334 5.54 -14.73 21.42
N ILE A 335 6.24 -15.85 21.38
CA ILE A 335 5.73 -17.15 21.79
C ILE A 335 6.05 -17.34 23.26
N THR A 336 4.98 -17.36 24.06
CA THR A 336 5.07 -17.64 25.48
C THR A 336 4.31 -18.91 25.77
N THR A 337 4.88 -19.77 26.59
CA THR A 337 4.06 -20.75 27.28
C THR A 337 3.18 -19.94 28.23
N LEU A 338 1.88 -19.83 27.94
CA LEU A 338 0.88 -19.73 29.00
C LEU A 338 0.86 -21.06 29.78
N GLY A 339 2.02 -21.46 30.30
CA GLY A 339 2.09 -22.28 31.48
C GLY A 339 1.87 -21.33 32.64
N LEU A 340 1.06 -21.73 33.62
CA LEU A 340 1.26 -21.25 34.98
C LEU A 340 2.76 -21.47 35.28
N ALA A 341 3.58 -20.44 35.14
CA ALA A 341 4.86 -20.41 35.81
C ALA A 341 4.49 -20.49 37.29
N GLU A 342 4.62 -21.68 37.86
CA GLU A 342 4.64 -21.86 39.29
C GLU A 342 5.81 -21.00 39.77
N ARG A 343 5.50 -19.76 40.15
CA ARG A 343 6.44 -18.91 40.86
C ARG A 343 6.71 -19.62 42.17
N GLU A 344 7.82 -20.34 42.25
CA GLU A 344 8.45 -20.67 43.53
C GLU A 344 8.57 -19.35 44.30
N GLY A 345 7.75 -19.19 45.34
CA GLY A 345 7.65 -17.94 46.10
C GLY A 345 6.24 -17.41 46.35
N LEU A 346 5.17 -18.18 46.18
CA LEU A 346 3.96 -17.90 46.95
C LEU A 346 4.25 -18.19 48.42
N SER A 347 4.71 -17.15 49.12
CA SER A 347 4.60 -17.05 50.57
C SER A 347 3.19 -17.47 50.99
N GLU A 348 3.13 -18.37 51.96
CA GLU A 348 1.95 -19.05 52.50
C GLU A 348 0.66 -18.23 52.36
N MET A 349 -0.22 -18.65 51.45
CA MET A 349 -1.58 -18.15 51.45
C MET A 349 -2.30 -18.77 52.64
N LEU A 350 -2.47 -18.00 53.71
CA LEU A 350 -3.10 -18.48 54.91
C LEU A 350 -4.61 -18.71 54.70
N PRO A 351 -5.23 -19.63 55.46
CA PRO A 351 -6.62 -20.00 55.27
C PRO A 351 -7.53 -18.78 55.37
N ALA A 352 -8.64 -18.84 54.64
CA ALA A 352 -9.61 -17.76 54.60
C ALA A 352 -10.15 -17.47 56.01
N VAL A 353 -10.28 -16.20 56.34
CA VAL A 353 -10.88 -15.75 57.59
C VAL A 353 -12.20 -15.04 57.30
N VAL A 354 -13.23 -15.39 58.07
CA VAL A 354 -14.54 -14.74 58.04
C VAL A 354 -14.58 -13.70 59.15
N ILE A 355 -15.00 -12.48 58.84
CA ILE A 355 -15.01 -11.35 59.77
C ILE A 355 -16.28 -10.52 59.61
N THR A 356 -16.62 -9.76 60.64
CA THR A 356 -17.55 -8.62 60.52
C THR A 356 -16.73 -7.34 60.31
N ASP A 357 -16.23 -6.69 61.35
CA ASP A 357 -15.46 -5.44 61.22
C ASP A 357 -14.01 -5.53 61.69
N VAL A 358 -13.63 -6.64 62.33
CA VAL A 358 -12.29 -6.80 62.93
C VAL A 358 -11.58 -7.98 62.29
N LEU A 359 -10.46 -7.70 61.64
CA LEU A 359 -9.57 -8.67 61.05
C LEU A 359 -8.48 -9.08 62.04
N PRO A 360 -8.37 -10.36 62.43
CA PRO A 360 -7.19 -10.83 63.15
C PRO A 360 -5.97 -10.71 62.24
N VAL A 361 -4.92 -10.08 62.73
CA VAL A 361 -3.65 -9.88 62.04
C VAL A 361 -2.54 -10.11 63.04
N GLU A 362 -1.44 -10.74 62.66
CA GLU A 362 -0.29 -10.92 63.55
C GLU A 362 0.94 -10.39 62.83
N ALA A 363 1.56 -9.38 63.42
CA ALA A 363 2.75 -8.75 62.88
C ALA A 363 3.91 -8.91 63.87
N GLN A 364 4.95 -9.63 63.46
CA GLN A 364 6.18 -9.78 64.24
C GLN A 364 7.07 -8.53 64.12
N GLU A 365 6.97 -7.82 62.99
CA GLU A 365 7.66 -6.56 62.71
C GLU A 365 6.69 -5.45 62.25
N ALA A 366 7.19 -4.23 62.05
CA ALA A 366 6.36 -3.14 61.55
C ALA A 366 6.09 -3.31 60.04
N VAL A 367 4.84 -3.59 59.68
CA VAL A 367 4.43 -3.91 58.30
C VAL A 367 3.28 -3.02 57.85
N ARG A 368 3.14 -2.85 56.54
CA ARG A 368 1.96 -2.22 55.94
C ARG A 368 0.98 -3.30 55.50
N ALA A 369 -0.22 -3.29 56.08
CA ALA A 369 -1.30 -4.16 55.68
C ALA A 369 -2.23 -3.43 54.71
N GLU A 370 -2.60 -4.10 53.62
CA GLU A 370 -3.54 -3.61 52.61
C GLU A 370 -4.64 -4.64 52.39
N LEU A 371 -5.89 -4.19 52.33
CA LEU A 371 -7.02 -4.99 51.92
C LEU A 371 -7.38 -4.64 50.48
N LEU A 372 -7.49 -5.65 49.63
CA LEU A 372 -7.69 -5.51 48.20
C LEU A 372 -9.01 -6.16 47.77
N THR A 373 -9.68 -5.60 46.77
CA THR A 373 -10.79 -6.28 46.06
C THR A 373 -10.25 -7.46 45.25
N VAL A 374 -11.15 -8.31 44.74
CA VAL A 374 -10.80 -9.41 43.80
C VAL A 374 -10.13 -8.91 42.52
N GLU A 375 -10.35 -7.66 42.14
CA GLU A 375 -9.72 -6.99 41.00
C GLU A 375 -8.35 -6.38 41.35
N GLY A 376 -7.87 -6.55 42.60
CA GLY A 376 -6.58 -6.05 43.05
C GLY A 376 -6.56 -4.58 43.49
N ARG A 377 -7.72 -3.92 43.67
CA ARG A 377 -7.79 -2.53 44.13
C ARG A 377 -7.69 -2.44 45.65
N VAL A 378 -6.75 -1.65 46.18
CA VAL A 378 -6.64 -1.39 47.63
C VAL A 378 -7.84 -0.57 48.12
N VAL A 379 -8.60 -1.12 49.06
CA VAL A 379 -9.79 -0.49 49.67
C VAL A 379 -9.57 -0.03 51.10
N ALA A 380 -8.59 -0.60 51.79
CA ALA A 380 -8.15 -0.15 53.11
C ALA A 380 -6.66 -0.41 53.28
N SER A 381 -5.97 0.44 54.04
CA SER A 381 -4.59 0.14 54.45
C SER A 381 -4.30 0.66 55.85
N THR A 382 -3.39 -0.02 56.55
CA THR A 382 -2.91 0.42 57.86
C THR A 382 -1.45 0.03 58.06
N ARG A 383 -0.81 0.63 59.06
CA ARG A 383 0.49 0.16 59.56
C ARG A 383 0.26 -0.67 60.81
N LEU A 384 0.67 -1.93 60.77
CA LEU A 384 0.69 -2.82 61.92
C LEU A 384 2.04 -2.68 62.61
N ARG A 385 2.02 -2.63 63.94
CA ARG A 385 3.23 -2.60 64.78
C ARG A 385 3.41 -3.98 65.41
N PRO A 386 4.64 -4.35 65.79
CA PRO A 386 4.91 -5.59 66.52
C PRO A 386 3.95 -5.75 67.72
N GLY A 387 3.36 -6.93 67.87
CA GLY A 387 2.46 -7.26 68.99
C GLY A 387 1.01 -6.76 68.85
N ARG A 388 0.63 -6.17 67.71
CA ARG A 388 -0.77 -5.85 67.41
C ARG A 388 -1.46 -7.07 66.77
N ASN A 389 -2.54 -7.54 67.40
CA ASN A 389 -3.20 -8.79 66.99
C ASN A 389 -4.50 -8.59 66.18
N THR A 390 -4.96 -7.34 66.00
CA THR A 390 -6.21 -7.04 65.29
C THR A 390 -6.15 -5.71 64.53
N TRP A 391 -6.89 -5.66 63.42
CA TRP A 391 -7.16 -4.46 62.63
C TRP A 391 -8.68 -4.27 62.45
N SER A 392 -9.22 -3.18 63.03
CA SER A 392 -10.61 -2.76 62.79
C SER A 392 -10.69 -1.99 61.48
N MET A 393 -11.56 -2.44 60.57
CA MET A 393 -11.65 -1.92 59.21
C MET A 393 -12.83 -0.95 58.99
N GLY A 394 -13.57 -0.62 60.07
CA GLY A 394 -14.70 0.30 60.06
C GLY A 394 -15.96 -0.27 59.38
N SER A 395 -17.13 0.20 59.82
CA SER A 395 -18.43 -0.28 59.32
C SER A 395 -18.74 0.12 57.87
N GLY A 396 -17.91 0.96 57.26
CA GLY A 396 -18.11 1.47 55.89
C GLY A 396 -17.68 0.52 54.76
N LEU A 397 -16.95 -0.57 55.05
CA LEU A 397 -16.59 -1.57 54.04
C LEU A 397 -17.75 -2.55 53.81
N PRO A 398 -18.19 -2.79 52.55
CA PRO A 398 -19.30 -3.70 52.28
C PRO A 398 -18.91 -5.16 52.50
N ALA A 399 -19.91 -6.00 52.77
CA ALA A 399 -19.76 -7.46 52.82
C ALA A 399 -19.35 -7.99 51.43
N ALA A 400 -18.16 -8.58 51.34
CA ALA A 400 -17.57 -9.09 50.10
C ALA A 400 -16.35 -9.97 50.38
N LEU A 401 -15.81 -10.60 49.33
CA LEU A 401 -14.51 -11.24 49.36
C LEU A 401 -13.41 -10.21 49.09
N TYR A 402 -12.40 -10.24 49.95
CA TYR A 402 -11.21 -9.42 49.87
C TYR A 402 -9.96 -10.27 50.00
N THR A 403 -8.83 -9.66 49.64
CA THR A 403 -7.50 -10.23 49.86
C THR A 403 -6.70 -9.30 50.75
N LEU A 404 -6.18 -9.80 51.87
CA LEU A 404 -5.19 -9.11 52.70
C LEU A 404 -3.80 -9.38 52.14
N ARG A 405 -3.01 -8.32 51.99
CA ARG A 405 -1.56 -8.37 51.75
C ARG A 405 -0.82 -7.64 52.85
N THR A 406 0.26 -8.22 53.37
CA THR A 406 1.23 -7.49 54.19
C THR A 406 2.52 -7.25 53.43
N LEU A 407 3.08 -6.06 53.60
CA LEU A 407 4.28 -5.57 52.96
C LEU A 407 5.30 -5.19 54.03
N THR A 408 6.55 -5.64 53.87
CA THR A 408 7.66 -5.21 54.71
C THR A 408 8.00 -3.74 54.46
N ALA A 409 8.88 -3.15 55.28
CA ALA A 409 9.35 -1.77 55.08
C ALA A 409 10.02 -1.54 53.71
N THR A 410 10.57 -2.59 53.08
CA THR A 410 11.18 -2.54 51.74
C THR A 410 10.17 -2.74 50.61
N GLY A 411 8.89 -2.96 50.92
CA GLY A 411 7.83 -3.19 49.94
C GLY A 411 7.75 -4.62 49.41
N ALA A 412 8.53 -5.55 49.98
CA ALA A 412 8.41 -6.96 49.67
C ALA A 412 7.12 -7.53 50.27
N VAL A 413 6.43 -8.39 49.52
CA VAL A 413 5.22 -9.04 50.00
C VAL A 413 5.60 -10.14 50.95
N GLU A 414 5.13 -10.04 52.19
CA GLU A 414 5.44 -11.00 53.23
C GLU A 414 4.38 -12.09 53.32
N ARG A 415 3.09 -11.75 53.15
CA ARG A 415 1.96 -12.70 53.29
C ARG A 415 0.74 -12.29 52.48
N TRP A 416 -0.03 -13.30 52.07
CA TRP A 416 -1.37 -13.16 51.51
C TRP A 416 -2.40 -13.93 52.34
N GLN A 417 -3.62 -13.40 52.47
CA GLN A 417 -4.73 -14.11 53.11
C GLN A 417 -6.08 -13.72 52.49
N ARG A 418 -6.97 -14.70 52.29
CA ARG A 418 -8.36 -14.41 51.89
C ARG A 418 -9.19 -13.94 53.08
N VAL A 419 -9.99 -12.89 52.89
CA VAL A 419 -10.84 -12.30 53.92
C VAL A 419 -12.27 -12.22 53.40
N VAL A 420 -13.19 -12.90 54.06
CA VAL A 420 -14.63 -12.82 53.77
C VAL A 420 -15.25 -11.89 54.80
N LYS A 421 -15.75 -10.72 54.37
CA LYS A 421 -16.52 -9.84 55.25
C LYS A 421 -18.00 -10.18 55.14
N GLU A 422 -18.61 -10.51 56.26
CA GLU A 422 -20.07 -10.68 56.39
C GLU A 422 -20.74 -9.38 56.87
N ARG A 423 -22.06 -9.32 56.78
CA ARG A 423 -22.85 -8.14 57.17
C ARG A 423 -22.90 -7.90 58.67
#